data_AF-A0A382BPW6-F1
#
_entry.id   AF-A0A382BPW6-F1
#
_cell.length_a   1.000
_cell.length_b   1.000
_cell.length_c   1.000
_cell.angle_alpha   90.00
_cell.angle_beta   90.00
_cell.angle_gamma   90.00
#
_symmetry.space_group_name_H-M   'P 1'
#
loop_
_entity.id
_entity.type
_entity.pdbx_description
1 polymer ?
#
loop_
_entity_poly.entity_id
_entity_poly.type
_entity_poly.pdbx_seq_one_letter_code
_entity_poly.pdbx_strand_id
1 'polypeptide(L)'
;MARKKIKPIRKTKTLTAAQKEAQRVRLEKMRAKKKAPEYKNVYKDVLALADEDPYSLKNVKIWIKHNKELVSMLQARARNRELSPKDKQQALTQADDKKAYIRYIEHYIRTGDWVGLFSGQNETKKVIPKCVAMAYYPDGTPKRSVGVFYPDIKAVWTNELETTNYHRSVKAIHAKTDKQFTSKSL
;
A
#
# COMPACT_ATOMS: atom_id res chain seq x y z
N MET A 1 -7.01 31.73 -34.94
CA MET A 1 -5.88 31.67 -35.90
C MET A 1 -5.17 30.33 -35.78
N ALA A 2 -5.15 29.52 -36.84
CA ALA A 2 -4.47 28.22 -36.82
C ALA A 2 -2.95 28.41 -36.87
N ARG A 3 -2.22 27.88 -35.87
CA ARG A 3 -0.75 27.90 -35.84
C ARG A 3 -0.21 27.08 -37.03
N LYS A 4 0.58 27.72 -37.91
CA LYS A 4 1.29 27.04 -39.01
C LYS A 4 2.29 26.04 -38.40
N LYS A 5 2.26 24.78 -38.86
CA LYS A 5 3.21 23.74 -38.44
C LYS A 5 4.64 24.16 -38.82
N ILE A 6 5.49 24.32 -37.81
CA ILE A 6 6.92 24.59 -37.99
C ILE A 6 7.55 23.33 -38.59
N LYS A 7 8.29 23.47 -39.70
CA LYS A 7 9.00 22.34 -40.32
C LYS A 7 10.04 21.79 -39.32
N PRO A 8 10.14 20.46 -39.14
CA PRO A 8 11.09 19.89 -38.21
C PRO A 8 12.52 20.26 -38.62
N ILE A 9 13.33 20.72 -37.65
CA ILE A 9 14.73 21.14 -37.84
C ILE A 9 15.59 20.01 -38.41
N ARG A 10 15.23 18.75 -38.18
CA ARG A 10 15.95 17.57 -38.69
C ARG A 10 15.06 16.75 -39.60
N LYS A 11 15.59 16.39 -40.78
CA LYS A 11 14.95 15.45 -41.71
C LYS A 11 14.94 14.05 -41.09
N THR A 12 13.79 13.38 -41.11
CA THR A 12 13.67 11.96 -40.75
C THR A 12 14.42 11.12 -41.79
N LYS A 13 15.42 10.35 -41.36
CA LYS A 13 16.14 9.43 -42.25
C LYS A 13 15.21 8.28 -42.63
N THR A 14 14.92 8.12 -43.92
CA THR A 14 14.24 6.94 -44.47
C THR A 14 15.27 5.84 -44.67
N LEU A 15 15.13 4.73 -43.93
CA LEU A 15 16.01 3.56 -44.07
C LEU A 15 15.64 2.74 -45.31
N THR A 16 16.65 2.26 -46.04
CA THR A 16 16.47 1.29 -47.13
C THR A 16 16.05 -0.08 -46.56
N ALA A 17 15.44 -0.94 -47.39
CA ALA A 17 14.94 -2.25 -46.95
C ALA A 17 16.05 -3.12 -46.31
N ALA A 18 17.23 -3.18 -46.95
CA ALA A 18 18.39 -3.91 -46.45
C ALA A 18 18.88 -3.40 -45.07
N GLN A 19 18.82 -2.08 -44.82
CA GLN A 19 19.20 -1.52 -43.52
C GLN A 19 18.20 -1.88 -42.41
N LYS A 20 16.91 -2.01 -42.75
CA LYS A 20 15.88 -2.44 -41.79
C LYS A 20 16.09 -3.91 -41.40
N GLU A 21 16.42 -4.78 -42.34
CA GLU A 21 16.71 -6.19 -42.07
C GLU A 21 17.98 -6.37 -41.25
N ALA A 22 19.07 -5.68 -41.59
CA ALA A 22 20.30 -5.68 -40.80
C ALA A 22 20.05 -5.17 -39.36
N GLN A 23 19.19 -4.17 -39.20
CA GLN A 23 18.81 -3.65 -37.90
C GLN A 23 17.94 -4.64 -37.11
N ARG A 24 17.04 -5.39 -37.76
CA ARG A 24 16.27 -6.48 -37.13
C ARG A 24 17.17 -7.59 -36.60
N VAL A 25 18.09 -8.10 -37.42
CA VAL A 25 19.05 -9.15 -37.01
C VAL A 25 19.94 -8.68 -35.87
N ARG A 26 20.39 -7.41 -35.91
CA ARG A 26 21.16 -6.81 -34.82
C ARG A 26 20.33 -6.72 -33.52
N LEU A 27 19.06 -6.30 -33.62
CA LEU A 27 18.16 -6.20 -32.48
C LEU A 27 17.84 -7.57 -31.87
N GLU A 28 17.68 -8.61 -32.68
CA GLU A 28 17.48 -9.99 -32.22
C GLU A 28 18.71 -10.52 -31.47
N LYS A 29 19.91 -10.33 -32.04
CA LYS A 29 21.17 -10.66 -31.35
C LYS A 29 21.32 -9.91 -30.03
N MET A 30 20.88 -8.65 -29.95
CA MET A 30 20.89 -7.87 -28.70
C MET A 30 19.83 -8.33 -27.69
N ARG A 31 18.63 -8.73 -28.15
CA ARG A 31 17.58 -9.27 -27.30
C ARG A 31 17.99 -10.61 -26.68
N ALA A 32 18.60 -11.50 -27.48
CA ALA A 32 19.09 -12.80 -27.01
C ALA A 32 20.20 -12.67 -25.96
N LYS A 33 21.04 -11.62 -26.04
CA LYS A 33 22.08 -11.32 -25.05
C LYS A 33 21.57 -10.62 -23.79
N LYS A 34 20.29 -10.23 -23.75
CA LYS A 34 19.73 -9.49 -22.63
C LYS A 34 19.47 -10.46 -21.47
N LYS A 35 20.38 -10.46 -20.49
CA LYS A 35 20.20 -11.19 -19.23
C LYS A 35 18.87 -10.80 -18.58
N ALA A 36 18.28 -11.73 -17.83
CA ALA A 36 17.14 -11.42 -16.98
C ALA A 36 17.50 -10.22 -16.09
N PRO A 37 16.62 -9.21 -16.00
CA PRO A 37 16.91 -8.01 -15.23
C PRO A 37 17.13 -8.36 -13.76
N GLU A 38 18.34 -8.09 -13.25
CA GLU A 38 18.63 -8.19 -11.83
C GLU A 38 17.99 -7.00 -11.09
N TYR A 39 16.97 -7.29 -10.29
CA TYR A 39 16.27 -6.26 -9.51
C TYR A 39 16.88 -6.11 -8.12
N LYS A 40 18.03 -5.44 -8.01
CA LYS A 40 18.72 -5.20 -6.72
C LYS A 40 17.89 -4.37 -5.73
N ASN A 41 16.97 -3.56 -6.23
CA ASN A 41 16.13 -2.64 -5.44
C ASN A 41 14.74 -3.21 -5.13
N VAL A 42 14.47 -4.46 -5.51
CA VAL A 42 13.20 -5.14 -5.25
C VAL A 42 13.43 -6.15 -4.13
N TYR A 43 12.50 -6.18 -3.18
CA TYR A 43 12.56 -7.11 -2.06
C TYR A 43 12.45 -8.57 -2.55
N LYS A 44 13.21 -9.47 -1.92
CA LYS A 44 13.37 -10.86 -2.36
C LYS A 44 12.04 -11.60 -2.44
N ASP A 45 11.16 -11.42 -1.45
CA ASP A 45 9.88 -12.12 -1.40
C ASP A 45 8.93 -11.62 -2.48
N VAL A 46 8.93 -10.31 -2.77
CA VAL A 46 8.12 -9.72 -3.85
C VAL A 46 8.56 -10.23 -5.23
N LEU A 47 9.86 -10.53 -5.39
CA LEU A 47 10.39 -11.11 -6.60
C LEU A 47 10.09 -12.62 -6.74
N ALA A 48 9.94 -13.31 -5.61
CA ALA A 48 9.61 -14.74 -5.57
C ALA A 48 8.12 -15.04 -5.80
N LEU A 49 7.24 -14.04 -5.64
CA LEU A 49 5.82 -14.17 -5.91
C LEU A 49 5.55 -14.53 -7.38
N ALA A 50 4.57 -15.41 -7.58
CA ALA A 50 4.08 -15.75 -8.92
C ALA A 50 3.43 -14.54 -9.60
N ASP A 51 3.49 -14.49 -10.93
CA ASP A 51 2.92 -13.37 -11.71
C ASP A 51 1.41 -13.17 -11.50
N GLU A 52 0.67 -14.25 -11.19
CA GLU A 52 -0.77 -14.24 -10.92
C GLU A 52 -1.14 -13.68 -9.54
N ASP A 53 -0.17 -13.57 -8.61
CA ASP A 53 -0.43 -13.01 -7.29
C ASP A 53 -0.82 -11.52 -7.42
N PRO A 54 -1.88 -11.05 -6.75
CA PRO A 54 -2.29 -9.65 -6.81
C PRO A 54 -1.17 -8.66 -6.45
N TYR A 55 -0.24 -9.06 -5.58
CA TYR A 55 0.89 -8.27 -5.10
C TYR A 55 2.21 -8.61 -5.81
N SER A 56 2.15 -9.35 -6.91
CA SER A 56 3.31 -9.62 -7.77
C SER A 56 3.88 -8.31 -8.33
N LEU A 57 5.19 -8.29 -8.59
CA LEU A 57 5.87 -7.13 -9.17
C LEU A 57 5.20 -6.65 -10.48
N LYS A 58 4.64 -7.58 -11.26
CA LYS A 58 3.90 -7.30 -12.49
C LYS A 58 2.61 -6.52 -12.20
N ASN A 59 1.77 -7.02 -11.31
CA ASN A 59 0.46 -6.43 -10.99
C ASN A 59 0.62 -5.09 -10.26
N VAL A 60 1.58 -5.01 -9.35
CA VAL A 60 1.87 -3.79 -8.61
C VAL A 60 2.37 -2.66 -9.52
N LYS A 61 3.16 -2.98 -10.56
CA LYS A 61 3.54 -1.99 -11.60
C LYS A 61 2.35 -1.49 -12.41
N ILE A 62 1.33 -2.34 -12.65
CA ILE A 62 0.08 -1.92 -13.30
C ILE A 62 -0.66 -0.92 -12.40
N TRP A 63 -0.68 -1.14 -11.08
CA TRP A 63 -1.29 -0.18 -10.14
C TRP A 63 -0.57 1.16 -10.15
N ILE A 64 0.77 1.18 -10.18
CA ILE A 64 1.54 2.44 -10.31
C ILE A 64 1.16 3.17 -11.59
N LYS A 65 1.09 2.47 -12.72
CA LYS A 65 0.71 3.08 -14.01
C LYS A 65 -0.68 3.70 -13.95
N HIS A 66 -1.66 2.95 -13.47
CA HIS A 66 -3.04 3.41 -13.32
C HIS A 66 -3.13 4.68 -12.45
N ASN A 67 -2.46 4.68 -11.30
CA ASN A 67 -2.48 5.84 -10.40
C ASN A 67 -1.74 7.06 -10.99
N LYS A 68 -0.68 6.86 -11.78
CA LYS A 68 -0.03 7.96 -12.52
C LYS A 68 -0.96 8.60 -13.55
N GLU A 69 -1.76 7.79 -14.25
CA GLU A 69 -2.78 8.29 -15.18
C GLU A 69 -3.86 9.09 -14.44
N LEU A 70 -4.35 8.61 -13.29
CA LEU A 70 -5.28 9.34 -12.43
C LEU A 70 -4.71 10.69 -11.96
N VAL A 71 -3.45 10.72 -11.51
CA VAL A 71 -2.78 11.97 -11.10
C VAL A 71 -2.74 12.97 -12.26
N SER A 72 -2.39 12.53 -13.47
CA SER A 72 -2.36 13.40 -14.64
C SER A 72 -3.75 13.97 -14.97
N MET A 73 -4.80 13.13 -14.89
CA MET A 73 -6.18 13.58 -15.12
C MET A 73 -6.64 14.59 -14.07
N LEU A 74 -6.37 14.32 -12.78
CA LEU A 74 -6.75 15.20 -11.67
C LEU A 74 -5.99 16.53 -11.72
N GLN A 75 -4.71 16.52 -12.09
CA GLN A 75 -3.93 17.74 -12.31
C GLN A 75 -4.42 18.54 -13.52
N ALA A 76 -4.89 17.89 -14.59
CA ALA A 76 -5.52 18.58 -15.71
C ALA A 76 -6.85 19.23 -15.27
N ARG A 77 -7.67 18.51 -14.48
CA ARG A 77 -8.90 19.02 -13.89
C ARG A 77 -8.64 20.25 -13.01
N ALA A 78 -7.67 20.19 -12.11
CA ALA A 78 -7.32 21.31 -11.23
C ALA A 78 -6.89 22.58 -11.99
N ARG A 79 -6.34 22.45 -13.20
CA ARG A 79 -5.93 23.58 -14.06
C ARG A 79 -7.07 24.11 -14.94
N ASN A 80 -8.23 23.45 -14.99
CA ASN A 80 -9.35 23.91 -15.78
C ASN A 80 -9.87 25.25 -15.22
N ARG A 81 -9.95 26.28 -16.07
CA ARG A 81 -10.36 27.63 -15.70
C ARG A 81 -11.82 27.71 -15.27
N GLU A 82 -12.68 26.88 -15.86
CA GLU A 82 -14.15 26.90 -15.69
C GLU A 82 -14.62 26.34 -14.34
N LEU A 83 -13.75 25.60 -13.63
CA LEU A 83 -14.12 25.01 -12.34
C LEU A 83 -14.07 26.01 -11.19
N SER A 84 -14.95 25.81 -10.22
CA SER A 84 -14.94 26.54 -8.95
C SER A 84 -13.62 26.35 -8.20
N PRO A 85 -13.14 27.36 -7.43
CA PRO A 85 -11.96 27.20 -6.57
C PRO A 85 -12.04 25.97 -5.65
N LYS A 86 -13.24 25.62 -5.16
CA LYS A 86 -13.46 24.45 -4.31
C LYS A 86 -13.17 23.13 -5.05
N ASP A 87 -13.68 23.00 -6.27
CA ASP A 87 -13.48 21.79 -7.09
C ASP A 87 -12.03 21.63 -7.54
N LYS A 88 -11.34 22.77 -7.80
CA LYS A 88 -9.90 22.79 -8.09
C LYS A 88 -9.11 22.25 -6.90
N GLN A 89 -9.41 22.75 -5.70
CA GLN A 89 -8.75 22.29 -4.47
C GLN A 89 -9.01 20.80 -4.23
N GLN A 90 -10.25 20.34 -4.39
CA GLN A 90 -10.59 18.92 -4.24
C GLN A 90 -9.82 18.04 -5.24
N ALA A 91 -9.70 18.46 -6.50
CA ALA A 91 -8.92 17.74 -7.50
C ALA A 91 -7.41 17.69 -7.15
N LEU A 92 -6.86 18.75 -6.57
CA LEU A 92 -5.46 18.76 -6.08
C LEU A 92 -5.26 17.79 -4.92
N THR A 93 -6.14 17.83 -3.91
CA THR A 93 -6.09 16.90 -2.77
C THR A 93 -6.15 15.45 -3.26
N GLN A 94 -7.10 15.13 -4.14
CA GLN A 94 -7.19 13.78 -4.74
C GLN A 94 -5.92 13.40 -5.52
N ALA A 95 -5.29 14.34 -6.24
CA ALA A 95 -4.04 14.06 -6.94
C ALA A 95 -2.90 13.77 -5.96
N ASP A 96 -2.83 14.48 -4.83
CA ASP A 96 -1.82 14.25 -3.80
C ASP A 96 -2.03 12.94 -3.05
N ASP A 97 -3.27 12.54 -2.80
CA ASP A 97 -3.62 11.22 -2.25
C ASP A 97 -3.11 10.10 -3.17
N LYS A 98 -3.35 10.21 -4.48
CA LYS A 98 -2.86 9.21 -5.45
C LYS A 98 -1.34 9.19 -5.57
N LYS A 99 -0.66 10.33 -5.41
CA LYS A 99 0.81 10.36 -5.29
C LYS A 99 1.28 9.67 -4.01
N ALA A 100 0.59 9.85 -2.89
CA ALA A 100 0.91 9.14 -1.65
C ALA A 100 0.76 7.64 -1.81
N TYR A 101 -0.30 7.19 -2.49
CA TYR A 101 -0.50 5.78 -2.78
C TYR A 101 0.62 5.16 -3.63
N ILE A 102 1.10 5.88 -4.66
CA ILE A 102 2.26 5.45 -5.45
C ILE A 102 3.50 5.26 -4.55
N ARG A 103 3.73 6.15 -3.58
CA ARG A 103 4.85 6.02 -2.63
C ARG A 103 4.72 4.79 -1.73
N TYR A 104 3.49 4.44 -1.31
CA TYR A 104 3.26 3.21 -0.53
C TYR A 104 3.56 1.96 -1.34
N ILE A 105 3.16 1.95 -2.62
CA ILE A 105 3.48 0.87 -3.52
C ILE A 105 5.01 0.75 -3.75
N GLU A 106 5.69 1.87 -3.98
CA GLU A 106 7.15 1.89 -4.16
C GLU A 106 7.90 1.45 -2.89
N HIS A 107 7.35 1.77 -1.71
CA HIS A 107 7.86 1.28 -0.44
C HIS A 107 7.74 -0.24 -0.37
N TYR A 108 6.57 -0.81 -0.65
CA TYR A 108 6.35 -2.25 -0.69
C TYR A 108 7.32 -2.97 -1.64
N ILE A 109 7.56 -2.42 -2.84
CA ILE A 109 8.51 -3.01 -3.78
C ILE A 109 9.92 -3.08 -3.18
N ARG A 110 10.31 -2.08 -2.37
CA ARG A 110 11.66 -1.97 -1.80
C ARG A 110 11.83 -2.84 -0.55
N THR A 111 10.85 -2.83 0.35
CA THR A 111 10.95 -3.44 1.69
C THR A 111 10.21 -4.76 1.82
N GLY A 112 9.23 -5.03 0.94
CA GLY A 112 8.30 -6.16 1.06
C GLY A 112 7.11 -5.89 1.97
N ASP A 113 7.14 -4.80 2.74
CA ASP A 113 6.11 -4.47 3.71
C ASP A 113 5.08 -3.48 3.15
N TRP A 114 3.81 -3.78 3.38
CA TRP A 114 2.72 -2.88 3.01
C TRP A 114 2.37 -1.95 4.17
N VAL A 115 2.47 -0.63 3.94
CA VAL A 115 2.27 0.40 4.99
C VAL A 115 0.86 1.01 4.95
N GLY A 116 0.14 0.86 3.84
CA GLY A 116 -1.19 1.44 3.67
C GLY A 116 -2.30 0.63 4.37
N LEU A 117 -3.36 1.31 4.80
CA LEU A 117 -4.58 0.68 5.32
C LEU A 117 -5.40 -0.04 4.23
N PHE A 118 -5.23 0.39 2.98
CA PHE A 118 -5.93 -0.15 1.82
C PHE A 118 -4.92 -0.52 0.73
N SER A 119 -5.30 -1.49 -0.12
CA SER A 119 -4.53 -1.99 -1.24
C SER A 119 -5.40 -2.28 -2.47
N GLY A 120 -4.75 -2.68 -3.55
CA GLY A 120 -5.39 -2.93 -4.84
C GLY A 120 -5.31 -1.72 -5.77
N GLN A 121 -5.73 -1.91 -7.02
CA GLN A 121 -5.62 -0.86 -8.04
C GLN A 121 -6.36 0.44 -7.64
N ASN A 122 -7.52 0.29 -6.99
CA ASN A 122 -8.42 1.38 -6.58
C ASN A 122 -8.53 1.53 -5.05
N GLU A 123 -7.61 0.96 -4.26
CA GLU A 123 -7.62 1.05 -2.79
C GLU A 123 -8.89 0.46 -2.14
N THR A 124 -9.46 -0.60 -2.73
CA THR A 124 -10.71 -1.21 -2.24
C THR A 124 -10.50 -2.29 -1.19
N LYS A 125 -9.32 -2.91 -1.15
CA LYS A 125 -9.04 -4.02 -0.25
C LYS A 125 -8.45 -3.49 1.05
N LYS A 126 -9.11 -3.74 2.18
CA LYS A 126 -8.56 -3.38 3.49
C LYS A 126 -7.42 -4.33 3.84
N VAL A 127 -6.28 -3.77 4.23
CA VAL A 127 -5.11 -4.51 4.70
C VAL A 127 -5.13 -4.54 6.22
N ILE A 128 -4.80 -5.70 6.79
CA ILE A 128 -4.70 -5.90 8.23
C ILE A 128 -3.22 -5.78 8.59
N PRO A 129 -2.84 -4.82 9.45
CA PRO A 129 -1.46 -4.70 9.90
C PRO A 129 -1.07 -5.93 10.73
N LYS A 130 0.15 -6.41 10.51
CA LYS A 130 0.75 -7.50 11.29
C LYS A 130 1.60 -6.91 12.43
N CYS A 131 1.49 -7.47 13.62
CA CYS A 131 2.41 -7.19 14.71
C CYS A 131 3.77 -7.83 14.41
N VAL A 132 4.80 -7.00 14.27
CA VAL A 132 6.19 -7.45 14.06
C VAL A 132 6.89 -7.69 15.39
N ALA A 133 6.67 -6.81 16.37
CA ALA A 133 7.25 -6.89 17.70
C ALA A 133 6.17 -6.68 18.76
N MET A 134 6.07 -7.63 19.69
CA MET A 134 5.14 -7.57 20.81
C MET A 134 5.60 -6.54 21.83
N ALA A 135 4.68 -5.69 22.27
CA ALA A 135 4.86 -4.85 23.44
C ALA A 135 4.25 -5.52 24.67
N TYR A 136 4.78 -5.22 25.85
CA TYR A 136 4.32 -5.77 27.12
C TYR A 136 4.01 -4.66 28.13
N TYR A 137 3.12 -4.93 29.07
CA TYR A 137 2.93 -4.15 30.28
C TYR A 137 4.03 -4.45 31.31
N PRO A 138 4.19 -3.62 32.36
CA PRO A 138 5.19 -3.87 33.41
C PRO A 138 5.00 -5.21 34.15
N ASP A 139 3.77 -5.73 34.18
CA ASP A 139 3.42 -7.04 34.74
C ASP A 139 3.75 -8.22 33.81
N GLY A 140 4.30 -7.95 32.63
CA GLY A 140 4.64 -8.95 31.61
C GLY A 140 3.47 -9.38 30.72
N THR A 141 2.28 -8.81 30.88
CA THR A 141 1.14 -9.14 30.01
C THR A 141 1.30 -8.50 28.61
N PRO A 142 0.96 -9.21 27.52
CA PRO A 142 1.12 -8.69 26.16
C PRO A 142 0.11 -7.57 25.87
N LYS A 143 0.62 -6.42 25.40
CA LYS A 143 -0.19 -5.31 24.89
C LYS A 143 -0.68 -5.65 23.48
N ARG A 144 -1.99 -5.77 23.32
CA ARG A 144 -2.62 -6.03 22.03
C ARG A 144 -3.56 -4.91 21.62
N SER A 145 -3.60 -4.64 20.32
CA SER A 145 -4.44 -3.61 19.71
C SER A 145 -5.44 -4.24 18.75
N VAL A 146 -6.69 -3.80 18.85
CA VAL A 146 -7.78 -4.32 18.01
C VAL A 146 -7.49 -4.06 16.53
N GLY A 147 -7.75 -5.07 15.70
CA GLY A 147 -7.55 -5.00 14.25
C GLY A 147 -6.12 -5.27 13.79
N VAL A 148 -5.22 -5.68 14.69
CA VAL A 148 -3.86 -6.11 14.35
C VAL A 148 -3.79 -7.64 14.35
N PHE A 149 -3.12 -8.21 13.34
CA PHE A 149 -2.82 -9.63 13.27
C PHE A 149 -1.60 -9.98 14.13
N TYR A 150 -1.76 -10.97 14.99
CA TYR A 150 -0.73 -11.39 15.94
C TYR A 150 -0.22 -12.80 15.61
N PRO A 151 1.09 -12.98 15.30
CA PRO A 151 1.62 -14.27 14.86
C PRO A 151 1.62 -15.38 15.91
N ASP A 152 1.68 -15.04 17.19
CA ASP A 152 1.64 -15.97 18.34
C ASP A 152 0.29 -16.68 18.43
N ILE A 153 -0.81 -15.94 18.28
CA ILE A 153 -2.17 -16.47 18.28
C ILE A 153 -2.71 -16.82 16.89
N LYS A 154 -1.96 -16.47 15.83
CA LYS A 154 -2.33 -16.63 14.41
C LYS A 154 -3.72 -16.08 14.07
N ALA A 155 -4.13 -15.02 14.76
CA ALA A 155 -5.45 -14.43 14.64
C ALA A 155 -5.38 -12.90 14.69
N VAL A 156 -6.43 -12.26 14.18
CA VAL A 156 -6.63 -10.82 14.33
C VAL A 156 -7.23 -10.56 15.70
N TRP A 157 -6.66 -9.62 16.45
CA TRP A 157 -7.20 -9.25 17.75
C TRP A 157 -8.54 -8.51 17.57
N THR A 158 -9.60 -9.03 18.18
CA THR A 158 -10.96 -8.47 18.13
C THR A 158 -11.38 -7.93 19.50
N ASN A 159 -12.42 -7.09 19.53
CA ASN A 159 -12.97 -6.54 20.78
C ASN A 159 -13.39 -7.64 21.78
N GLU A 160 -13.88 -8.78 21.28
CA GLU A 160 -14.31 -9.91 22.12
C GLU A 160 -13.12 -10.58 22.85
N LEU A 161 -11.94 -10.57 22.25
CA LEU A 161 -10.70 -11.07 22.85
C LEU A 161 -10.12 -10.09 23.88
N GLU A 162 -10.42 -8.80 23.71
CA GLU A 162 -10.05 -7.76 24.67
C GLU A 162 -10.93 -7.84 25.93
N THR A 163 -12.24 -8.00 25.79
CA THR A 163 -13.19 -8.08 26.92
C THR A 163 -13.09 -9.37 27.74
N THR A 164 -12.53 -10.44 27.18
CA THR A 164 -12.30 -11.70 27.90
C THR A 164 -11.02 -11.65 28.74
N ASN A 165 -9.98 -10.91 28.30
CA ASN A 165 -8.72 -10.78 29.03
C ASN A 165 -8.70 -9.63 30.03
N TYR A 166 -9.47 -8.57 29.80
CA TYR A 166 -9.87 -7.70 30.88
C TYR A 166 -11.00 -8.41 31.61
N HIS A 167 -10.66 -9.19 32.66
CA HIS A 167 -11.61 -9.35 33.76
C HIS A 167 -12.19 -7.97 34.00
N ARG A 168 -13.46 -7.80 33.65
CA ARG A 168 -14.24 -6.66 34.09
C ARG A 168 -14.09 -6.78 35.60
N SER A 169 -13.16 -6.03 36.19
CA SER A 169 -13.18 -5.76 37.60
C SER A 169 -14.44 -4.92 37.74
N VAL A 170 -15.59 -5.59 37.74
CA VAL A 170 -16.77 -5.08 38.39
C VAL A 170 -16.18 -4.76 39.76
N LYS A 171 -15.97 -3.47 40.04
CA LYS A 171 -15.71 -3.01 41.39
C LYS A 171 -16.76 -3.75 42.18
N ALA A 172 -16.34 -4.72 42.99
CA ALA A 172 -17.24 -5.45 43.83
C ALA A 172 -18.03 -4.39 44.58
N ILE A 173 -19.29 -4.20 44.22
CA ILE A 173 -20.25 -3.44 45.05
C ILE A 173 -20.63 -4.39 46.20
N HIS A 174 -19.62 -4.94 46.86
CA HIS A 174 -19.79 -5.59 48.15
C HIS A 174 -19.52 -4.48 49.14
N ALA A 175 -20.59 -3.99 49.77
CA ALA A 175 -20.44 -3.24 51.00
C ALA A 175 -19.64 -4.13 51.96
N LYS A 176 -18.38 -3.78 52.24
CA LYS A 176 -17.66 -4.33 53.38
C LYS A 176 -18.33 -3.74 54.61
N THR A 177 -19.36 -4.40 55.12
CA THR A 177 -19.91 -4.08 56.43
C THR A 177 -19.08 -4.83 57.49
N ASP A 178 -18.39 -4.07 58.32
CA ASP A 178 -17.51 -4.53 59.42
C ASP A 178 -18.27 -5.14 60.61
N LYS A 179 -19.28 -5.98 60.37
CA LYS A 179 -20.06 -6.60 61.45
C LYS A 179 -20.12 -8.11 61.31
N GLN A 180 -19.04 -8.77 61.73
CA GLN A 180 -19.16 -10.13 62.23
C GLN A 180 -19.80 -10.05 63.62
N PHE A 181 -21.10 -10.33 63.70
CA PHE A 181 -21.77 -10.55 64.97
C PHE A 181 -21.16 -11.79 65.62
N THR A 182 -20.39 -11.60 66.69
CA THR A 182 -19.90 -12.68 67.53
C THR A 182 -21.09 -13.33 68.23
N SER A 183 -21.39 -14.59 67.90
CA SER A 183 -22.21 -15.42 68.79
C SER A 183 -21.39 -15.73 70.05
N LYS A 184 -21.91 -15.33 71.20
CA LYS A 184 -21.56 -15.96 72.48
C LYS A 184 -22.83 -16.56 73.04
N SER A 185 -22.94 -17.89 72.97
CA SER A 185 -23.83 -18.65 73.85
C SER A 185 -23.10 -18.85 75.18
N LEU A 186 -23.67 -18.36 76.26
CA LEU A 186 -23.56 -18.90 77.61
C LEU A 186 -24.93 -18.77 78.26
#